data_AF-A0A1E4GGV6-F1
#
_entry.id   AF-A0A1E4GGV6-F1
#
_cell.length_a   1.000
_cell.length_b   1.000
_cell.length_c   1.000
_cell.angle_alpha   90.00
_cell.angle_beta   90.00
_cell.angle_gamma   90.00
#
_symmetry.space_group_name_H-M   'P 1'
#
loop_
_entity.id
_entity.type
_entity.pdbx_description
1 polymer ?
#
loop_
_entity_poly.entity_id
_entity_poly.type
_entity_poly.pdbx_seq_one_letter_code
_entity_poly.pdbx_strand_id
1 'polypeptide(L)'
;MRELDAIIAQRGRSSTVVSDSGTEFPSTAILRWPQGRPIDWHCIAPGKQMENGFIESFDGSFRDKCLAATRSMMARAWYLRSATRALADGRPANRSATAALSETYPAESTPAFDQRL
;
A
#
# COMPACT_ATOMS: atom_id res chain seq x y z
N MET A 1 15.43 13.26 7.98
CA MET A 1 13.99 13.63 8.01
C MET A 1 13.57 14.35 6.73
N ARG A 2 13.96 13.84 5.55
CA ARG A 2 13.61 14.46 4.26
C ARG A 2 12.11 14.32 3.97
N GLU A 3 11.56 13.16 4.31
CA GLU A 3 10.16 12.83 4.03
C GLU A 3 9.18 13.65 4.88
N LEU A 4 9.45 13.85 6.17
CA LEU A 4 8.61 14.72 7.00
C LEU A 4 8.66 16.20 6.56
N ASP A 5 9.82 16.68 6.09
CA ASP A 5 9.93 18.03 5.54
C ASP A 5 9.15 18.16 4.22
N ALA A 6 9.18 17.14 3.37
CA ALA A 6 8.39 17.08 2.13
C ALA A 6 6.87 17.06 2.40
N ILE A 7 6.43 16.30 3.41
CA ILE A 7 5.02 16.25 3.81
C ILE A 7 4.56 17.61 4.34
N ILE A 8 5.35 18.29 5.17
CA ILE A 8 5.04 19.66 5.63
C ILE A 8 4.94 20.62 4.45
N ALA A 9 5.84 20.52 3.47
CA ALA A 9 5.81 21.37 2.29
C ALA A 9 4.55 21.13 1.42
N GLN A 10 4.06 19.90 1.37
CA GLN A 10 2.91 19.52 0.55
C GLN A 10 1.56 19.78 1.24
N ARG A 11 1.44 19.48 2.54
CA ARG A 11 0.16 19.48 3.28
C ARG A 11 0.06 20.61 4.31
N GLY A 12 1.13 21.36 4.51
CA GLY A 12 1.24 22.29 5.64
C GLY A 12 1.63 21.57 6.92
N ARG A 13 1.87 22.38 7.95
CA ARG A 13 2.47 21.95 9.21
C ARG A 13 1.37 21.54 10.20
N SER A 14 1.41 20.30 10.70
CA SER A 14 0.50 19.85 11.76
C SER A 14 0.91 20.42 13.13
N SER A 15 -0.05 20.59 14.04
CA SER A 15 0.21 20.99 15.43
C SER A 15 0.82 19.85 16.25
N THR A 16 0.44 18.61 15.90
CA THR A 16 0.80 17.41 16.65
C THR A 16 1.09 16.28 15.66
N VAL A 17 2.12 15.47 15.96
CA VAL A 17 2.43 14.23 15.27
C VAL A 17 2.37 13.09 16.27
N VAL A 18 1.63 12.04 15.92
CA VAL A 18 1.50 10.84 16.74
C VAL A 18 2.29 9.72 16.09
N SER A 19 3.17 9.09 16.86
CA SER A 19 3.96 7.93 16.43
C SER A 19 3.67 6.76 17.35
N ASP A 20 3.71 5.54 16.82
CA ASP A 20 3.76 4.38 17.70
C ASP A 20 5.06 4.40 18.52
N SER A 21 5.02 3.77 19.69
CA SER A 21 6.19 3.52 20.52
C SER A 21 6.82 2.16 20.20
N GLY A 22 6.73 1.71 18.94
CA GLY A 22 7.33 0.45 18.51
C GLY A 22 8.84 0.49 18.73
N THR A 23 9.41 -0.59 19.23
CA THR A 23 10.86 -0.73 19.50
C THR A 23 11.72 -0.57 18.24
N GLU A 24 11.12 -0.54 17.06
CA GLU A 24 11.77 -0.34 15.75
C GLU A 24 12.00 1.15 15.42
N PHE A 25 11.34 2.08 16.11
CA PHE A 25 11.36 3.52 15.82
C PHE A 25 12.09 4.45 16.82
N PRO A 26 12.71 4.02 17.95
CA PRO A 26 13.35 4.97 18.86
C PRO A 26 14.78 5.30 18.38
N SER A 27 14.92 5.74 17.14
CA SER A 27 16.14 6.46 16.74
C SER A 27 16.05 7.87 17.29
N THR A 28 16.97 8.26 18.15
CA THR A 28 17.04 9.58 18.82
C THR A 28 16.92 10.77 17.85
N ALA A 29 17.19 10.55 16.56
CA ALA A 29 17.00 11.52 15.49
C ALA A 29 15.53 11.93 15.26
N ILE A 30 14.57 11.02 15.45
CA ILE A 30 13.13 11.31 15.29
C ILE A 30 12.62 12.17 16.44
N LEU A 31 13.04 11.87 17.67
CA LEU A 31 12.73 12.67 18.86
C LEU A 31 13.41 14.05 18.86
N ARG A 32 14.54 14.20 18.16
CA ARG A 32 15.26 15.47 18.01
C ARG A 32 14.72 16.35 16.89
N TRP A 33 14.08 15.79 15.88
CA TRP A 33 13.55 16.57 14.75
C TRP A 33 12.50 17.63 15.12
N PRO A 34 11.58 17.42 16.07
CA PRO A 34 10.67 18.47 16.51
C PRO A 34 11.36 19.55 17.36
N GLN A 35 12.59 19.33 17.87
CA GLN A 35 13.30 20.34 18.66
C GLN A 35 13.62 21.57 17.81
N GLY A 36 13.09 22.74 18.21
CA GLY A 36 13.20 23.99 17.45
C GLY A 36 12.06 24.23 16.44
N ARG A 37 11.04 23.38 16.46
CA ARG A 37 9.86 23.46 15.58
C ARG A 37 8.60 23.49 16.48
N PRO A 38 7.60 24.36 16.27
CA PRO A 38 6.31 24.31 16.97
C PRO A 38 5.45 23.11 16.51
N ILE A 39 5.91 21.87 16.70
CA ILE A 39 5.21 20.61 16.41
C ILE A 39 5.39 19.79 17.68
N ASP A 40 4.29 19.40 18.31
CA ASP A 40 4.34 18.47 19.43
C ASP A 40 4.43 17.03 18.90
N TRP A 41 5.28 16.21 19.51
CA TRP A 41 5.46 14.80 19.12
C TRP A 41 5.04 13.91 20.27
N HIS A 42 3.99 13.13 20.06
CA HIS A 42 3.49 12.19 21.05
C HIS A 42 3.71 10.76 20.59
N CYS A 43 4.38 9.98 21.43
CA CYS A 43 4.41 8.52 21.26
C CYS A 43 3.16 7.93 21.94
N ILE A 44 2.43 7.07 21.22
CA ILE A 44 1.28 6.36 21.77
C ILE A 44 1.75 5.51 22.95
N ALA A 45 1.05 5.58 24.07
CA ALA A 45 1.37 4.77 25.24
C ALA A 45 1.10 3.28 24.94
N PRO A 46 1.95 2.35 25.42
CA PRO A 46 1.73 0.92 25.23
C PRO A 46 0.36 0.53 25.79
N GLY A 47 -0.52 0.02 24.94
CA GLY A 47 -1.88 -0.40 25.29
C GLY A 47 -3.03 0.41 24.64
N LYS A 48 -2.75 1.52 23.94
CA LYS A 48 -3.79 2.27 23.18
C LYS A 48 -3.74 1.97 21.68
N GLN A 49 -4.01 0.73 21.30
CA GLN A 49 -4.03 0.28 19.89
C GLN A 49 -5.08 1.01 19.04
N MET A 50 -6.15 1.50 19.66
CA MET A 50 -7.24 2.23 18.96
C MET A 50 -6.77 3.52 18.27
N GLU A 51 -5.68 4.15 18.75
CA GLU A 51 -5.13 5.37 18.14
C GLU A 51 -4.33 5.07 16.86
N ASN A 52 -3.89 3.82 16.65
CA ASN A 52 -3.22 3.37 15.44
C ASN A 52 -4.18 2.74 14.40
N GLY A 53 -5.46 2.59 14.74
CA GLY A 53 -6.44 1.87 13.91
C GLY A 53 -6.59 2.44 12.49
N PHE A 54 -6.36 3.74 12.31
CA PHE A 54 -6.37 4.36 10.97
C PHE A 54 -5.19 3.89 10.11
N ILE A 55 -3.97 3.91 10.66
CA ILE A 55 -2.76 3.49 9.95
C ILE A 55 -2.78 1.98 9.72
N GLU A 56 -3.27 1.20 10.68
CA GLU A 56 -3.43 -0.26 10.54
C GLU A 56 -4.47 -0.62 9.47
N SER A 57 -5.60 0.09 9.42
CA SER A 57 -6.60 -0.09 8.36
C SER A 57 -6.05 0.28 6.99
N PHE A 58 -5.22 1.34 6.94
CA PHE A 58 -4.53 1.75 5.72
C PHE A 58 -3.52 0.69 5.25
N ASP A 59 -2.65 0.17 6.13
CA ASP A 59 -1.68 -0.87 5.77
C ASP A 59 -2.39 -2.17 5.33
N GLY A 60 -3.46 -2.55 6.03
CA GLY A 60 -4.28 -3.70 5.65
C GLY A 60 -4.89 -3.54 4.25
N SER A 61 -5.55 -2.41 3.97
CA SER A 61 -6.15 -2.13 2.66
C SER A 61 -5.11 -2.04 1.55
N PHE A 62 -3.97 -1.40 1.82
CA PHE A 62 -2.88 -1.29 0.85
C PHE A 62 -2.32 -2.67 0.51
N ARG A 63 -2.05 -3.49 1.52
CA ARG A 63 -1.57 -4.87 1.36
C ARG A 63 -2.55 -5.72 0.56
N ASP A 64 -3.85 -5.62 0.85
CA ASP A 64 -4.88 -6.36 0.12
C ASP A 64 -4.93 -5.96 -1.35
N LYS A 65 -4.86 -4.66 -1.66
CA LYS A 65 -4.80 -4.16 -3.03
C LYS A 65 -3.54 -4.63 -3.76
N CYS A 66 -2.37 -4.54 -3.12
CA CYS A 66 -1.10 -5.03 -3.70
C CYS A 66 -1.12 -6.54 -3.95
N LEU A 67 -1.68 -7.31 -3.01
CA LEU A 67 -1.79 -8.76 -3.14
C LEU A 67 -2.77 -9.16 -4.25
N ALA A 68 -3.92 -8.46 -4.35
CA ALA A 68 -4.88 -8.64 -5.44
C ALA A 68 -4.25 -8.34 -6.81
N ALA A 69 -3.53 -7.22 -6.93
CA ALA A 69 -2.82 -6.86 -8.16
C ALA A 69 -1.76 -7.90 -8.54
N THR A 70 -0.98 -8.38 -7.56
CA THR A 70 0.03 -9.42 -7.78
C THR A 70 -0.58 -10.73 -8.25
N ARG A 71 -1.68 -11.17 -7.61
CA ARG A 71 -2.43 -12.37 -8.01
C ARG A 71 -2.96 -12.24 -9.44
N SER A 72 -3.54 -11.09 -9.78
CA SER A 72 -4.03 -10.79 -11.13
C SER A 72 -2.90 -10.88 -12.17
N MET A 73 -1.76 -10.23 -11.89
CA MET A 73 -0.60 -10.24 -12.79
C MET A 73 -0.05 -11.66 -12.99
N MET A 74 0.06 -12.46 -11.92
CA MET A 74 0.48 -13.85 -12.00
C MET A 74 -0.49 -14.72 -12.81
N ALA A 75 -1.79 -14.55 -12.62
CA ALA A 75 -2.80 -15.29 -13.38
C ALA A 75 -2.72 -14.96 -14.88
N ARG A 76 -2.51 -13.68 -15.22
CA ARG A 76 -2.34 -13.23 -16.61
C ARG A 76 -1.07 -13.80 -17.24
N ALA A 77 0.04 -13.79 -16.51
CA ALA A 77 1.30 -14.37 -16.97
C ALA A 77 1.19 -15.88 -17.19
N TRP A 78 0.54 -16.60 -16.27
CA TRP A 78 0.28 -18.03 -16.41
C TRP A 78 -0.55 -18.34 -17.65
N TYR A 79 -1.60 -17.55 -17.91
CA TYR A 79 -2.45 -17.72 -19.10
C TYR A 79 -1.70 -17.46 -20.40
N LEU A 80 -0.95 -16.36 -20.50
CA LEU A 80 -0.16 -16.07 -21.70
C LEU A 80 0.85 -17.19 -21.99
N ARG A 81 1.48 -17.72 -20.94
CA ARG A 81 2.39 -18.85 -21.06
C ARG A 81 1.68 -20.13 -21.52
N SER A 82 0.50 -20.43 -21.00
CA SER A 82 -0.26 -21.63 -21.38
C SER A 82 -0.80 -21.54 -22.82
N ALA A 83 -1.28 -20.36 -23.23
CA ALA A 83 -1.72 -20.10 -24.61
C ALA A 83 -0.54 -20.20 -25.60
N THR A 84 0.62 -19.64 -25.27
CA THR A 84 1.83 -19.75 -26.09
C THR A 84 2.24 -21.21 -26.29
N ARG A 85 2.18 -22.02 -25.23
CA ARG A 85 2.45 -23.46 -25.30
C ARG A 85 1.42 -24.21 -26.15
N ALA A 86 0.13 -23.92 -25.99
CA ALA A 86 -0.92 -24.54 -26.80
C ALA A 86 -0.75 -24.27 -28.30
N LEU A 87 -0.42 -23.02 -28.67
CA LEU A 87 -0.13 -22.65 -30.05
C LEU A 87 1.11 -23.38 -30.60
N ALA A 88 2.17 -23.51 -29.80
CA ALA A 88 3.36 -24.28 -30.17
C ALA A 88 3.05 -25.77 -30.40
N ASP A 89 2.10 -26.33 -29.64
CA ASP A 89 1.61 -27.71 -29.77
C ASP A 89 0.54 -27.87 -30.89
N GLY A 90 0.24 -26.82 -31.65
CA GLY A 90 -0.79 -26.84 -32.71
C GLY A 90 -2.23 -26.91 -32.21
N ARG A 91 -2.47 -26.63 -30.92
CA ARG A 91 -3.78 -26.66 -30.27
C ARG A 91 -4.40 -25.25 -30.22
N PRO A 92 -5.73 -25.13 -30.36
CA PRO A 92 -6.40 -23.84 -30.24
C PRO A 92 -6.28 -23.29 -28.81
N ALA A 93 -6.05 -21.98 -28.67
CA ALA A 93 -6.02 -21.31 -27.38
C ALA A 93 -7.40 -21.36 -26.70
N ASN A 94 -7.44 -21.69 -25.40
CA ASN A 94 -8.68 -21.82 -24.65
C ASN A 94 -9.33 -20.45 -24.40
N ARG A 95 -10.35 -20.12 -25.19
CA ARG A 95 -11.11 -18.86 -25.10
C ARG A 95 -11.88 -18.71 -23.78
N SER A 96 -12.31 -19.81 -23.17
CA SER A 96 -13.07 -19.82 -21.91
C SER A 96 -12.22 -19.35 -20.72
N ALA A 97 -10.92 -19.63 -20.73
CA ALA A 97 -10.00 -19.15 -19.70
C ALA A 97 -9.76 -17.63 -19.78
N THR A 98 -9.83 -17.04 -20.97
CA THR A 98 -9.76 -15.59 -21.19
C THR A 98 -10.94 -14.85 -20.57
N ALA A 99 -12.15 -15.39 -20.74
CA ALA A 99 -13.38 -14.82 -20.17
C ALA A 99 -13.38 -14.88 -18.63
N ALA A 100 -12.93 -15.99 -18.07
CA ALA A 100 -12.80 -16.15 -16.61
C ALA A 100 -11.80 -15.15 -16.00
N LEU A 101 -10.68 -14.87 -16.67
CA LEU A 101 -9.69 -13.88 -16.19
C LEU A 101 -10.20 -12.44 -16.25
N SER A 102 -11.01 -12.09 -17.25
CA SER A 102 -11.68 -10.79 -17.32
C SER A 102 -12.80 -10.62 -16.30
N GLU A 103 -13.52 -11.70 -15.95
CA GLU A 103 -14.55 -11.69 -14.91
C GLU A 103 -13.97 -11.61 -13.50
N THR A 104 -12.82 -12.27 -13.26
CA THR A 104 -12.21 -12.31 -11.92
C THR A 104 -11.47 -11.01 -11.59
N TYR A 105 -11.02 -10.25 -12.60
CA TYR A 105 -10.30 -8.99 -12.43
C TYR A 105 -10.62 -8.03 -13.59
N PRO A 106 -11.65 -7.17 -13.46
CA PRO A 106 -11.96 -6.17 -14.47
C PRO A 106 -10.79 -5.19 -14.63
N ALA A 107 -10.56 -4.71 -15.86
CA ALA A 107 -9.47 -3.78 -16.20
C ALA A 107 -9.50 -2.47 -15.38
N GLU A 108 -10.66 -2.15 -14.78
CA GLU A 108 -10.88 -0.98 -13.92
C GLU A 108 -10.38 -1.17 -12.47
N SER A 109 -9.80 -2.33 -12.13
CA SER A 109 -9.18 -2.58 -10.82
C SER A 109 -7.87 -1.82 -10.58
N THR A 110 -7.61 -0.77 -11.37
CA THR A 110 -6.51 0.15 -11.08
C THR A 110 -6.87 0.84 -9.78
N PRO A 111 -6.09 0.70 -8.69
CA PRO A 111 -6.41 1.39 -7.47
C PRO A 111 -6.28 2.89 -7.77
N ALA A 112 -7.42 3.57 -7.91
CA ALA A 112 -7.45 5.01 -7.78
C ALA A 112 -6.91 5.29 -6.37
N PHE A 113 -5.72 5.87 -6.33
CA PHE A 113 -5.20 6.47 -5.11
C PHE A 113 -6.15 7.64 -4.84
N ASP A 114 -7.07 7.47 -3.89
CA ASP A 114 -7.98 8.55 -3.51
C ASP A 114 -7.11 9.68 -2.98
N GLN A 115 -6.99 10.75 -3.78
CA GLN A 115 -6.22 11.94 -3.44
C GLN A 115 -6.93 12.82 -2.42
N ARG A 116 -8.08 12.39 -1.87
CA ARG A 116 -8.76 13.04 -0.74
C ARG A 116 -8.14 12.60 0.59
N LEU A 117 -6.91 13.03 0.80
CA LEU A 117 -6.30 13.17 2.12
C LEU A 117 -5.66 14.52 2.20
#